data_AF-A0A8X7RS55-F1
#
_entry.id   AF-A0A8X7RS55-F1
#
_cell.length_a   1.000
_cell.length_b   1.000
_cell.length_c   1.000
_cell.angle_alpha   90.00
_cell.angle_beta   90.00
_cell.angle_gamma   90.00
#
_symmetry.space_group_name_H-M   'P 1'
#
loop_
_entity.id
_entity.type
_entity.pdbx_description
1 polymer ?
#
loop_
_entity_poly.entity_id
_entity_poly.type
_entity_poly.pdbx_seq_one_letter_code
_entity_poly.pdbx_strand_id
1 'polypeptide(L)' 'MEMKREDWEMKKDDLDRKERLSKLAILDTLLAKKEPLKEAEEVVKNNLLKLLY' A
#
# COMPACT_ATOMS: atom_id res chain seq x y z
N MET A 1 -28.94 15.97 0.81
CA MET A 1 -28.52 14.54 0.79
C MET A 1 -27.28 14.31 -0.08
N GLU A 2 -26.92 15.24 -0.97
CA GLU A 2 -25.72 15.15 -1.83
C GLU A 2 -24.41 15.39 -1.08
N MET A 3 -24.35 16.42 -0.21
CA MET A 3 -23.16 16.75 0.60
C MET A 3 -22.62 15.56 1.43
N LYS A 4 -23.51 14.74 2.02
CA LYS A 4 -23.08 13.53 2.74
C LYS A 4 -22.42 12.49 1.83
N ARG A 5 -22.83 12.39 0.56
CA ARG A 5 -22.22 11.44 -0.39
C ARG A 5 -20.83 11.90 -0.81
N GLU A 6 -20.66 13.19 -1.07
CA GLU A 6 -19.36 13.79 -1.40
C GLU A 6 -18.34 13.59 -0.27
N ASP A 7 -18.74 13.82 0.99
CA ASP A 7 -17.90 13.56 2.16
C ASP A 7 -17.47 12.09 2.27
N TRP A 8 -18.39 11.16 1.96
CA TRP A 8 -18.10 9.72 1.97
C TRP A 8 -17.14 9.30 0.86
N GLU A 9 -17.30 9.85 -0.34
CA GLU A 9 -16.39 9.56 -1.46
C GLU A 9 -14.99 10.11 -1.20
N MET A 10 -14.86 11.36 -0.75
CA MET A 10 -13.56 11.94 -0.37
C MET A 10 -12.86 11.13 0.71
N LYS A 11 -13.63 10.64 1.71
CA LYS A 11 -13.08 9.81 2.78
C LYS A 11 -12.63 8.44 2.28
N LYS A 12 -13.36 7.84 1.34
CA LYS A 12 -12.97 6.57 0.72
C LYS A 12 -11.70 6.73 -0.09
N ASP A 13 -11.61 7.77 -0.91
CA ASP A 13 -10.41 8.11 -1.68
C ASP A 13 -9.18 8.33 -0.78
N ASP A 14 -9.35 9.03 0.35
CA ASP A 14 -8.27 9.23 1.33
C ASP A 14 -7.82 7.91 1.96
N LEU A 15 -8.75 7.01 2.29
CA LEU A 15 -8.44 5.68 2.82
C LEU A 15 -7.68 4.83 1.80
N ASP A 16 -8.15 4.80 0.55
CA ASP A 16 -7.50 4.04 -0.52
C ASP A 16 -6.07 4.57 -0.78
N ARG A 17 -5.89 5.90 -0.76
CA ARG A 17 -4.56 6.52 -0.86
C ARG A 17 -3.65 6.15 0.31
N LYS A 18 -4.16 6.20 1.54
CA LYS A 18 -3.40 5.82 2.75
C LYS A 18 -3.00 4.35 2.74
N GLU A 19 -3.89 3.47 2.29
CA GLU A 19 -3.58 2.05 2.15
C GLU A 19 -2.47 1.84 1.11
N ARG A 20 -2.56 2.51 -0.04
CA ARG A 20 -1.52 2.46 -1.09
C ARG A 20 -0.18 2.97 -0.58
N LEU A 21 -0.16 4.11 0.13
CA LEU A 21 1.07 4.66 0.73
C LEU A 21 1.68 3.71 1.76
N SER A 22 0.85 3.05 2.58
CA SER A 22 1.33 2.09 3.57
C SER A 22 1.98 0.86 2.90
N LYS A 23 1.38 0.35 1.81
CA LYS A 23 1.96 -0.73 1.00
C LYS A 23 3.31 -0.34 0.39
N LEU A 24 3.40 0.89 -0.13
CA LEU A 24 4.65 1.43 -0.69
C LEU A 24 5.74 1.56 0.39
N ALA A 25 5.42 2.08 1.57
CA ALA A 25 6.39 2.22 2.66
C ALA A 25 6.97 0.86 3.12
N ILE A 26 6.14 -0.19 3.15
CA ILE A 26 6.60 -1.56 3.44
C ILE A 26 7.53 -2.05 2.32
N LEU A 27 7.15 -1.85 1.06
CA LEU A 27 7.96 -2.24 -0.08
C LEU A 27 9.32 -1.53 -0.08
N ASP A 28 9.34 -0.22 0.15
CA ASP A 28 10.58 0.57 0.27
C ASP A 28 11.48 0.05 1.40
N THR A 29 10.87 -0.30 2.54
CA THR A 29 11.62 -0.89 3.67
C THR A 29 12.23 -2.24 3.30
N LEU A 30 11.51 -3.09 2.57
CA LEU A 30 12.02 -4.38 2.09
C LEU A 30 13.13 -4.19 1.06
N LEU A 31 12.99 -3.24 0.14
CA LEU A 31 13.98 -2.94 -0.89
C LEU A 31 15.26 -2.29 -0.31
N ALA A 32 15.14 -1.55 0.79
CA ALA A 32 16.27 -0.92 1.46
C ALA A 32 17.12 -1.89 2.30
N LYS A 33 16.66 -3.13 2.52
CA LYS A 33 17.44 -4.13 3.27
C LYS A 33 18.72 -4.48 2.53
N LYS A 34 19.83 -4.42 3.26
CA LYS A 34 21.17 -4.79 2.75
C LYS A 34 21.44 -6.29 2.83
N GLU A 35 20.67 -6.99 3.66
CA GLU A 35 20.72 -8.45 3.79
C GLU A 35 19.74 -9.10 2.83
N PRO A 36 20.00 -10.35 2.39
CA PRO A 36 19.04 -11.11 1.59
C PRO A 36 17.70 -11.21 2.32
N LEU A 37 16.62 -10.97 1.57
CA LEU A 37 15.27 -11.14 2.11
C LEU A 37 15.01 -12.62 2.41
N LYS A 38 14.33 -12.87 3.53
CA LYS A 38 13.82 -14.22 3.84
C LYS A 38 12.74 -14.59 2.83
N GLU A 39 12.49 -15.88 2.66
CA GLU A 39 11.45 -16.38 1.74
C GLU A 39 10.10 -15.69 1.94
N ALA A 40 9.65 -15.53 3.19
CA ALA A 40 8.41 -14.83 3.49
C ALA A 40 8.42 -13.35 3.06
N GLU A 41 9.58 -12.67 3.18
CA GLU A 41 9.74 -11.27 2.79
C GLU A 41 9.77 -11.11 1.27
N GLU A 42 10.37 -12.07 0.55
CA GLU A 42 10.31 -12.16 -0.90
C GLU A 42 8.87 -12.35 -1.40
N VAL A 43 8.10 -13.24 -0.76
CA VAL A 43 6.67 -13.42 -1.10
C VAL A 43 5.90 -12.12 -0.88
N VAL A 44 6.11 -11.44 0.25
CA VAL A 44 5.46 -10.15 0.53
C VAL A 44 5.87 -9.09 -0.50
N LYS A 45 7.15 -8.95 -0.80
CA LYS A 45 7.65 -8.01 -1.83
C LYS A 45 6.98 -8.27 -3.19
N ASN A 46 6.95 -9.52 -3.64
CA ASN A 46 6.36 -9.90 -4.92
C ASN A 46 4.84 -9.66 -4.95
N ASN A 47 4.15 -9.93 -3.85
CA ASN A 47 2.71 -9.65 -3.74
C ASN A 47 2.43 -8.13 -3.74
N LEU A 48 3.24 -7.34 -3.04
CA LEU A 48 3.12 -5.88 -3.04
C LEU A 48 3.38 -5.30 -4.43
N LEU A 49 4.36 -5.81 -5.17
CA LEU A 49 4.62 -5.41 -6.54
C LEU A 49 3.41 -5.68 -7.46
N LYS A 50 2.82 -6.89 -7.40
CA LYS A 50 1.62 -7.25 -8.19
C LYS A 50 0.37 -6.44 -7.85
N LEU A 51 0.27 -5.94 -6.62
CA LEU A 51 -0.88 -5.14 -6.18
C LEU A 51 -0.74 -3.67 -6.57
N LEU A 52 0.49 -3.20 -6.84
CA LEU A 52 0.80 -1.80 -7.12
C LEU A 52 1.07 -1.51 -8.60
N TYR A 53 1.46 -2.53 -9.38
CA TYR A 53 1.80 -2.49 -10.80
C TYR A 53 1.14 -3.62 -11.56
#